data_AF-A0A8S2Y9H6-F1
#
_entry.id   AF-A0A8S2Y9H6-F1
#
_cell.length_a   1.000
_cell.length_b   1.000
_cell.length_c   1.000
_cell.angle_alpha   90.00
_cell.angle_beta   90.00
_cell.angle_gamma   90.00
#
_symmetry.space_group_name_H-M   'P 1'
#
loop_
_entity.id
_entity.type
_entity.pdbx_description
1 polymer ?
#
loop_
_entity_poly.entity_id
_entity_poly.type
_entity_poly.pdbx_seq_one_letter_code
_entity_poly.pdbx_strand_id
1 'polypeptide(L)'
;MIDLIYIGSLCEFFEVEEVDPPGFGRLRLKSSTAREELEQFIEPVTQCLSSGKVRKRFYHLLTSARSHVICKESMKLFHNLKMRWTSGDKRCGTAIHAEWCGSQYANLLIKIDIIPCITVQGWPTSANVACPAGTQYFHVIARSTASHLTYLWRISTTSTEVNFFQNLS
;
A
#
# COMPACT_ATOMS: atom_id res chain seq x y z
N MET A 1 8.91 -14.02 3.53
CA MET A 1 7.78 -13.41 2.79
C MET A 1 7.37 -12.17 3.58
N ILE A 2 7.04 -11.03 2.95
CA ILE A 2 6.43 -9.92 3.71
C ILE A 2 4.95 -10.24 3.86
N ASP A 3 4.50 -10.39 5.09
CA ASP A 3 3.08 -10.46 5.43
C ASP A 3 2.69 -9.13 6.07
N LEU A 4 1.91 -8.33 5.33
CA LEU A 4 1.50 -7.00 5.77
C LEU A 4 0.45 -7.03 6.89
N ILE A 5 -0.31 -8.11 7.02
CA ILE A 5 -1.26 -8.30 8.12
C ILE A 5 -0.47 -8.61 9.39
N TYR A 6 0.51 -9.50 9.29
CA TYR A 6 1.42 -9.81 10.39
C TYR A 6 2.22 -8.59 10.85
N ILE A 7 2.76 -7.79 9.93
CA ILE A 7 3.45 -6.53 10.28
C ILE A 7 2.53 -5.61 11.10
N GLY A 8 1.24 -5.56 10.73
CA GLY A 8 0.23 -4.78 11.44
C GLY A 8 0.05 -5.18 12.90
N SER A 9 0.11 -6.47 13.22
CA SER A 9 -0.01 -6.96 14.59
C SER A 9 1.20 -6.57 15.46
N LEU A 10 2.39 -6.48 14.84
CA LEU A 10 3.64 -6.12 15.48
C LEU A 10 3.82 -4.61 15.74
N CYS A 11 2.98 -3.77 15.14
CA CYS A 11 3.12 -2.32 15.17
C CYS A 11 2.00 -1.62 15.95
N GLU A 12 2.32 -0.45 16.49
CA GLU A 12 1.39 0.55 16.99
C GLU A 12 1.49 1.80 16.12
N PHE A 13 0.35 2.42 15.82
CA PHE A 13 0.26 3.57 14.95
C PHE A 13 0.05 4.86 15.76
N PHE A 14 0.83 5.88 15.41
CA PHE A 14 0.79 7.20 16.04
C PHE A 14 0.58 8.25 14.97
N GLU A 15 -0.52 8.99 15.04
CA GLU A 15 -0.76 10.11 14.13
C GLU A 15 0.22 11.25 14.37
N VAL A 16 0.56 11.96 13.29
CA VAL A 16 1.44 13.12 13.33
C VAL A 16 0.63 14.33 12.88
N GLU A 17 0.23 15.16 13.84
CA GLU A 17 -0.60 16.35 13.60
C GLU A 17 0.14 17.44 12.81
N GLU A 18 1.47 17.48 12.90
CA GLU A 18 2.33 18.49 12.28
C GLU A 18 2.56 18.28 10.77
N VAL A 19 1.98 17.22 10.17
CA VAL A 19 2.14 16.93 8.75
C VAL A 19 0.95 17.47 7.97
N ASP A 20 1.22 18.37 7.02
CA ASP A 20 0.25 18.88 6.05
C ASP A 20 0.42 18.16 4.69
N PRO A 21 -0.64 17.51 4.15
CA PRO A 21 -1.99 17.39 4.70
C PRO A 21 -2.08 16.37 5.84
N PRO A 22 -3.11 16.47 6.72
CA PRO A 22 -3.33 15.55 7.82
C PRO A 22 -3.63 14.12 7.34
N GLY A 23 -3.70 13.18 8.29
CA GLY A 23 -3.97 11.76 8.02
C GLY A 23 -2.70 10.93 7.78
N PHE A 24 -1.55 11.41 8.27
CA PHE A 24 -0.31 10.65 8.31
C PHE A 24 0.04 10.25 9.75
N GLY A 25 0.73 9.13 9.87
CA GLY A 25 1.27 8.67 11.13
C GLY A 25 2.53 7.82 10.96
N ARG A 26 3.07 7.39 12.11
CA ARG A 26 4.25 6.55 12.24
C ARG A 26 3.82 5.18 12.77
N LEU A 27 4.47 4.13 12.28
CA LEU A 27 4.34 2.79 12.86
C LEU A 27 5.58 2.52 13.72
N ARG A 28 5.38 2.28 15.02
CA ARG A 28 6.44 1.82 15.93
C ARG A 28 6.22 0.37 16.28
N LEU A 29 7.29 -0.35 16.55
CA LEU A 29 7.23 -1.75 16.91
C LEU A 29 6.87 -1.90 18.39
N LYS A 30 6.03 -2.90 18.72
CA LYS A 30 5.57 -3.16 20.08
C LYS A 30 6.60 -3.87 20.97
N SER A 31 7.57 -4.57 20.39
CA SER A 31 8.54 -5.38 21.13
C SER A 31 9.92 -5.43 20.48
N SER A 32 10.92 -5.88 21.24
CA SER A 32 12.27 -6.16 20.73
C SER A 32 12.28 -7.30 19.72
N THR A 33 11.47 -8.35 19.90
CA THR A 33 11.34 -9.44 18.93
C THR A 33 10.84 -8.95 17.57
N ALA A 34 9.82 -8.09 17.57
CA ALA A 34 9.32 -7.45 16.34
C ALA A 34 10.41 -6.61 15.65
N ARG A 35 11.33 -6.04 16.43
CA ARG A 35 12.46 -5.25 15.94
C ARG A 35 13.51 -6.09 15.24
N GLU A 36 13.85 -7.24 15.79
CA GLU A 36 14.77 -8.18 15.14
C GLU A 36 14.19 -8.67 13.80
N GLU A 37 12.90 -9.01 13.77
CA GLU A 37 12.23 -9.49 12.55
C GLU A 37 12.15 -8.43 11.43
N LEU A 38 11.94 -7.17 11.81
CA LEU A 38 11.72 -6.07 10.88
C LEU A 38 12.90 -5.11 10.78
N GLU A 39 14.06 -5.46 11.31
CA GLU A 39 15.24 -4.58 11.44
C GLU A 39 15.58 -3.88 10.12
N GLN A 40 15.60 -4.64 9.02
CA GLN A 40 15.89 -4.12 7.68
C GLN A 40 14.94 -3.02 7.22
N PHE A 41 13.73 -2.93 7.78
CA PHE A 41 12.69 -1.97 7.44
C PHE A 41 12.61 -0.79 8.43
N ILE A 42 13.37 -0.78 9.52
CA ILE A 42 13.33 0.30 10.51
C ILE A 42 14.21 1.47 10.05
N GLU A 43 13.71 2.70 10.20
CA GLU A 43 14.53 3.89 9.99
C GLU A 43 15.47 4.13 11.19
N PRO A 44 16.79 4.31 10.97
CA PRO A 44 17.75 4.44 12.07
C PRO A 44 17.52 5.65 12.97
N VAL A 45 16.98 6.74 12.45
CA VAL A 45 16.78 7.98 13.23
C VAL A 45 15.47 7.94 13.98
N THR A 46 14.37 7.66 13.30
CA THR A 46 13.02 7.73 13.90
C THR A 46 12.63 6.46 14.64
N GLN A 47 13.36 5.36 14.46
CA GLN A 47 13.07 4.06 15.06
C GLN A 47 11.66 3.55 14.69
N CYS A 48 11.13 4.02 13.58
CA CYS A 48 9.82 3.67 13.05
C CYS A 48 9.96 2.77 11.81
N LEU A 49 8.90 2.02 11.50
CA LEU A 49 8.82 1.24 10.28
C LEU A 49 8.79 2.16 9.05
N SER A 50 9.74 1.96 8.15
CA SER A 50 9.88 2.74 6.92
C SER A 50 8.85 2.30 5.88
N SER A 51 7.92 3.19 5.55
CA SER A 51 7.02 3.04 4.40
C SER A 51 7.79 2.94 3.08
N GLY A 52 8.90 3.67 2.95
CA GLY A 52 9.77 3.63 1.78
C GLY A 52 10.43 2.26 1.58
N LYS A 53 11.03 1.68 2.64
CA LYS A 53 11.69 0.37 2.54
C LYS A 53 10.69 -0.75 2.32
N VAL A 54 9.55 -0.75 3.02
CA VAL A 54 8.48 -1.75 2.82
C VAL A 54 7.95 -1.67 1.39
N ARG A 55 7.64 -0.47 0.88
CA ARG A 55 7.18 -0.26 -0.50
C ARG A 55 8.20 -0.78 -1.52
N LYS A 56 9.50 -0.48 -1.33
CA LYS A 56 10.57 -0.94 -2.21
C LYS A 56 10.66 -2.47 -2.23
N ARG A 57 10.57 -3.11 -1.06
CA ARG A 57 10.58 -4.58 -0.96
C ARG A 57 9.35 -5.19 -1.63
N PHE A 58 8.18 -4.61 -1.42
CA PHE A 58 6.94 -5.03 -2.08
C PHE A 58 7.04 -4.95 -3.60
N TYR A 59 7.60 -3.85 -4.13
CA TYR A 59 7.87 -3.71 -5.56
C TYR A 59 8.80 -4.81 -6.09
N HIS A 60 9.90 -5.11 -5.38
CA HIS A 60 10.82 -6.17 -5.76
C HIS A 60 10.14 -7.55 -5.76
N LEU A 61 9.28 -7.83 -4.78
CA LEU A 61 8.52 -9.08 -4.73
C LEU A 61 7.55 -9.19 -5.92
N LEU A 62 6.72 -8.18 -6.16
CA LEU A 62 5.81 -8.15 -7.30
C LEU A 62 6.53 -8.30 -8.65
N THR A 63 7.66 -7.60 -8.81
CA THR A 63 8.43 -7.67 -10.06
C THR A 63 9.17 -8.98 -10.25
N SER A 64 9.63 -9.62 -9.17
CA SER A 64 10.18 -10.99 -9.24
C SER A 64 9.11 -12.04 -9.56
N ALA A 65 7.86 -11.82 -9.14
CA ALA A 65 6.74 -12.72 -9.36
C ALA A 65 5.99 -12.46 -10.68
N ARG A 66 6.52 -11.64 -11.60
CA ARG A 66 5.86 -11.26 -12.87
C ARG A 66 5.29 -12.44 -13.66
N SER A 67 6.04 -13.52 -13.76
CA SER A 67 5.64 -14.74 -14.47
C SER A 67 4.50 -15.51 -13.80
N HIS A 68 4.24 -15.26 -12.51
CA HIS A 68 3.12 -15.84 -11.77
C HIS A 68 1.88 -14.93 -11.80
N VAL A 69 2.08 -13.61 -11.83
CA VAL A 69 0.98 -12.63 -11.94
C VAL A 69 0.38 -12.64 -13.35
N ILE A 70 1.20 -12.89 -14.37
CA ILE A 70 0.78 -12.94 -15.76
C ILE A 70 0.78 -14.40 -16.21
N CYS A 71 -0.41 -15.00 -16.27
CA CYS A 71 -0.62 -16.33 -16.80
C CYS A 71 -0.19 -16.40 -18.28
N LYS A 72 0.77 -17.28 -18.60
CA LYS A 72 1.30 -17.44 -19.96
C LYS A 72 0.21 -17.82 -20.95
N GLU A 73 -0.77 -18.61 -20.53
CA GLU A 73 -1.92 -18.99 -21.34
C GLU A 73 -2.78 -17.78 -21.70
N SER A 74 -3.00 -16.86 -20.76
CA SER A 74 -3.74 -15.62 -21.00
C SER A 74 -3.04 -14.71 -22.02
N MET A 75 -1.70 -14.62 -21.96
CA MET A 75 -0.92 -13.83 -22.92
C MET A 75 -1.03 -14.34 -24.36
N LYS A 76 -1.27 -15.64 -24.56
CA LYS A 76 -1.46 -16.23 -25.89
C LYS A 76 -2.78 -15.81 -26.54
N LEU A 77 -3.79 -15.46 -25.73
CA LEU A 77 -5.11 -15.05 -26.23
C LEU A 77 -5.12 -13.60 -26.74
N PHE A 78 -4.19 -12.76 -26.27
CA PHE A 78 -4.11 -11.35 -26.64
C PHE A 78 -2.86 -11.07 -27.50
N HIS A 79 -3.00 -11.24 -28.81
CA HIS A 79 -1.99 -10.76 -29.76
C HIS A 79 -1.73 -9.26 -29.54
N ASN A 80 -0.46 -8.85 -29.54
CA ASN A 80 0.01 -7.46 -29.31
C ASN A 80 -0.30 -6.88 -27.92
N LEU A 81 -0.54 -7.70 -26.89
CA LEU A 81 -0.58 -7.23 -25.50
C LEU A 81 0.84 -6.93 -25.00
N LYS A 82 1.07 -5.68 -24.61
CA LYS A 82 2.30 -5.20 -23.97
C LYS A 82 2.01 -4.85 -22.52
N MET A 83 2.77 -5.42 -21.60
CA MET A 83 2.69 -5.08 -20.18
C MET A 83 3.95 -4.37 -19.71
N ARG A 84 3.78 -3.24 -19.03
CA ARG A 84 4.85 -2.45 -18.41
C ARG A 84 4.56 -2.27 -16.94
N TRP A 85 5.58 -2.49 -16.12
CA TRP A 85 5.50 -2.27 -14.68
C TRP A 85 6.18 -0.95 -14.37
N THR A 86 5.51 -0.11 -13.60
CA THR A 86 6.07 1.17 -13.15
C THR A 86 5.89 1.29 -11.64
N SER A 87 6.97 1.63 -10.94
CA SER A 87 6.93 2.18 -9.60
C SER A 87 7.58 3.55 -9.65
N GLY A 88 7.12 4.47 -8.81
CA GLY A 88 7.70 5.80 -8.72
C GLY A 88 7.68 6.27 -7.27
N ASP A 89 8.64 7.12 -6.91
CA ASP A 89 8.84 7.55 -5.52
C ASP A 89 7.64 8.31 -4.95
N LYS A 90 6.81 8.90 -5.82
CA LYS A 90 5.57 9.60 -5.48
C LYS A 90 4.32 8.71 -5.44
N ARG A 91 4.40 7.43 -5.85
CA ARG A 91 3.24 6.51 -5.88
C ARG A 91 3.14 5.72 -4.57
N CYS A 92 1.90 5.45 -4.15
CA CYS A 92 1.63 4.64 -2.94
C CYS A 92 1.90 3.15 -3.15
N GLY A 93 2.06 2.72 -4.41
CA GLY A 93 2.16 1.32 -4.81
C GLY A 93 2.83 1.14 -6.16
N THR A 94 2.66 -0.05 -6.72
CA THR A 94 3.19 -0.45 -8.03
C THR A 94 2.07 -0.42 -9.05
N ALA A 95 2.27 0.25 -10.18
CA ALA A 95 1.31 0.25 -11.26
C ALA A 95 1.71 -0.73 -12.36
N ILE A 96 0.75 -1.53 -12.81
CA ILE A 96 0.84 -2.36 -14.02
C ILE A 96 0.08 -1.64 -15.11
N HIS A 97 0.79 -1.31 -16.19
CA HIS A 97 0.23 -0.75 -17.40
C HIS A 97 0.12 -1.88 -18.43
N ALA A 98 -1.09 -2.27 -18.78
CA ALA A 98 -1.37 -3.21 -19.85
C ALA A 98 -1.91 -2.42 -21.05
N GLU A 99 -1.22 -2.53 -22.17
CA GLU A 99 -1.56 -1.89 -23.43
C GLU A 99 -1.83 -3.00 -24.45
N TRP A 100 -3.06 -3.09 -24.92
CA TRP A 100 -3.44 -4.05 -25.94
C TRP A 100 -3.75 -3.33 -27.24
N CYS A 101 -2.95 -3.63 -28.27
CA CYS A 101 -3.16 -3.15 -29.63
C CYS A 101 -3.94 -4.20 -30.43
N GLY A 102 -5.20 -4.38 -30.08
CA GLY A 102 -6.09 -5.41 -30.63
C GLY A 102 -6.62 -5.14 -32.03
N SER A 103 -6.57 -3.89 -32.49
CA SER A 103 -6.94 -3.51 -33.85
C SER A 103 -6.18 -2.26 -34.28
N GLN A 104 -6.13 -2.01 -35.58
CA GLN A 104 -5.53 -0.80 -36.18
C GLN A 104 -6.27 0.51 -35.85
N TYR A 105 -7.41 0.45 -35.12
CA TYR A 105 -8.26 1.60 -34.83
C TYR A 105 -8.45 1.90 -33.34
N ALA A 106 -8.00 1.01 -32.44
CA ALA A 106 -8.13 1.24 -31.00
C ALA A 106 -7.07 0.50 -30.19
N ASN A 107 -6.41 1.26 -29.30
CA ASN A 107 -5.56 0.73 -28.25
C ASN A 107 -6.36 0.71 -26.95
N LEU A 108 -6.43 -0.43 -26.29
CA LEU A 108 -6.97 -0.52 -24.93
C LEU A 108 -5.80 -0.34 -23.95
N LEU A 109 -5.88 0.70 -23.11
CA LEU A 109 -4.90 0.93 -22.06
C LEU A 109 -5.57 0.71 -20.69
N ILE A 110 -5.11 -0.31 -19.98
CA ILE A 110 -5.54 -0.63 -18.62
C ILE A 110 -4.38 -0.30 -17.67
N LYS A 111 -4.69 0.43 -16.59
CA LYS A 111 -3.77 0.69 -15.50
C LYS A 111 -4.31 0.05 -14.22
N ILE A 112 -3.52 -0.83 -13.61
CA ILE A 112 -3.83 -1.47 -12.33
C ILE A 112 -2.84 -0.95 -11.30
N ASP A 113 -3.31 -0.28 -10.25
CA ASP A 113 -2.49 0.14 -9.12
C ASP A 113 -2.57 -0.89 -7.99
N ILE A 114 -1.45 -1.55 -7.69
CA ILE A 114 -1.32 -2.49 -6.56
C ILE A 114 -0.67 -1.75 -5.40
N ILE A 115 -1.45 -1.49 -4.36
CA ILE A 115 -1.04 -0.68 -3.20
C ILE A 115 -0.88 -1.61 -1.99
N PRO A 116 0.34 -1.71 -1.41
CA PRO A 116 0.51 -2.43 -0.15
C PRO A 116 -0.17 -1.64 0.97
N CYS A 117 -1.04 -2.30 1.72
CA CYS A 117 -1.67 -1.75 2.91
C CYS A 117 -1.30 -2.59 4.15
N ILE A 118 -1.12 -1.91 5.29
CA ILE A 118 -0.97 -2.55 6.59
C ILE A 118 -2.30 -2.39 7.34
N THR A 119 -2.81 -3.48 7.89
CA THR A 119 -3.99 -3.47 8.76
C THR A 119 -3.55 -3.14 10.18
N VAL A 120 -4.10 -2.09 10.75
CA VAL A 120 -3.77 -1.61 12.10
C VAL A 120 -4.99 -1.79 12.99
N GLN A 121 -4.78 -2.31 14.20
CA GLN A 121 -5.83 -2.42 15.21
C GLN A 121 -6.13 -1.06 15.84
N GLY A 122 -7.42 -0.74 15.99
CA GLY A 122 -7.93 0.49 16.58
C GLY A 122 -8.73 1.33 15.61
N TRP A 123 -8.83 2.62 15.91
CA TRP A 123 -9.50 3.64 15.11
C TRP A 123 -8.61 4.89 15.04
N PRO A 124 -8.48 5.56 13.89
CA PRO A 124 -7.69 6.79 13.79
C PRO A 124 -8.20 7.85 14.77
N THR A 125 -7.29 8.48 15.51
CA THR A 125 -7.61 9.59 16.41
C THR A 125 -8.06 10.83 15.65
N SER A 126 -7.63 11.01 14.39
CA SER A 126 -8.13 12.10 13.52
C SER A 126 -9.50 11.81 12.89
N ALA A 127 -10.09 10.64 13.13
CA ALA A 127 -11.42 10.38 12.62
C ALA A 127 -12.44 11.26 13.36
N ASN A 128 -13.08 12.18 12.63
CA ASN A 128 -14.14 13.05 13.15
C ASN A 128 -15.48 12.32 13.41
N VAL A 129 -15.46 10.99 13.38
CA VAL A 129 -16.61 10.12 13.60
C VAL A 129 -16.21 9.01 14.55
N ALA A 130 -17.14 8.61 15.42
CA ALA A 130 -16.94 7.48 16.31
C ALA A 130 -16.67 6.20 15.50
N CYS A 131 -15.91 5.28 16.10
CA CYS A 131 -15.65 3.99 15.49
C CYS A 131 -16.98 3.24 15.26
N PRO A 132 -17.32 2.87 14.02
CA PRO A 132 -18.52 2.09 13.75
C PRO A 132 -18.50 0.77 14.52
N ALA A 133 -19.63 0.35 15.08
CA ALA A 133 -19.74 -0.91 15.80
C ALA A 133 -19.23 -2.08 14.93
N GLY A 134 -18.27 -2.85 15.43
CA GLY A 134 -17.67 -3.98 14.70
C GLY A 134 -16.46 -3.63 13.84
N THR A 135 -16.09 -2.35 13.69
CA THR A 135 -14.80 -1.97 13.08
C THR A 135 -13.75 -1.87 14.17
N GLN A 136 -12.75 -2.74 14.15
CA GLN A 136 -11.62 -2.70 15.10
C GLN A 136 -10.29 -2.47 14.39
N TYR A 137 -10.34 -2.18 13.10
CA TYR A 137 -9.15 -2.04 12.27
C TYR A 137 -9.34 -0.94 11.24
N PHE A 138 -8.23 -0.29 10.90
CA PHE A 138 -8.11 0.59 9.76
C PHE A 138 -6.86 0.24 8.95
N HIS A 139 -6.72 0.81 7.76
CA HIS A 139 -5.59 0.53 6.90
C HIS A 139 -4.68 1.74 6.76
N VAL A 140 -3.39 1.49 6.63
CA VAL A 140 -2.41 2.51 6.27
C VAL A 140 -1.61 2.10 5.03
N ILE A 141 -1.24 3.08 4.21
CA ILE A 141 -0.55 2.88 2.94
C ILE A 141 0.74 3.70 2.88
N ALA A 142 1.71 3.19 2.11
CA ALA A 142 3.02 3.82 1.95
C ALA A 142 2.98 4.98 0.95
N ARG A 143 2.51 6.16 1.38
CA ARG A 143 2.48 7.38 0.56
C ARG A 143 3.58 8.35 0.96
N SER A 144 4.35 8.83 -0.01
CA SER A 144 5.31 9.92 0.22
C SER A 144 4.57 11.22 0.52
N THR A 145 5.01 11.94 1.55
CA THR A 145 4.69 13.37 1.75
C THR A 145 5.48 14.22 0.76
N ALA A 146 5.15 15.52 0.67
CA ALA A 146 5.94 16.50 -0.07
C ALA A 146 7.38 16.61 0.47
N SER A 147 7.57 16.35 1.76
CA SER A 147 8.88 16.32 2.45
C SER A 147 9.66 15.01 2.25
N HIS A 148 9.17 14.07 1.41
CA HIS A 148 9.84 12.80 1.10
C HIS A 148 10.19 11.94 2.33
N LEU A 149 9.42 12.07 3.41
CA LEU A 149 9.66 11.31 4.64
C LEU A 149 9.27 9.85 4.43
N THR A 150 10.26 8.96 4.49
CA THR A 150 10.11 7.52 4.20
C THR A 150 9.55 6.71 5.35
N TYR A 151 9.31 7.31 6.52
CA TYR A 151 8.75 6.65 7.71
C TYR A 151 7.29 6.98 7.96
N LEU A 152 6.68 7.84 7.13
CA LEU A 152 5.28 8.21 7.27
C LEU A 152 4.38 7.26 6.47
N TRP A 153 3.25 6.95 7.08
CA TRP A 153 2.19 6.10 6.55
C TRP A 153 0.91 6.92 6.50
N ARG A 154 0.16 6.83 5.40
CA ARG A 154 -1.10 7.55 5.24
C ARG A 154 -2.26 6.64 5.60
N ILE A 155 -3.23 7.14 6.37
CA ILE A 155 -4.50 6.47 6.63
C ILE A 155 -5.27 6.29 5.33
N SER A 156 -5.82 5.09 5.13
CA SER A 156 -6.66 4.74 3.99
C SER A 156 -8.10 4.54 4.42
N THR A 157 -9.01 5.19 3.71
CA THR A 157 -10.47 5.17 3.92
C THR A 157 -11.20 4.21 2.97
N THR A 158 -10.46 3.50 2.10
CA THR A 158 -11.05 2.70 1.01
C THR A 158 -12.07 1.67 1.47
N SER A 159 -11.82 0.95 2.58
CA SER A 159 -12.77 -0.05 3.09
C SER A 159 -14.08 0.59 3.54
N THR A 160 -14.01 1.74 4.20
CA THR A 160 -15.17 2.53 4.62
C THR A 160 -15.92 3.10 3.42
N GLU A 161 -15.21 3.61 2.41
CA GLU A 161 -15.80 4.13 1.18
C GLU A 161 -16.58 3.05 0.42
N VAL A 162 -16.00 1.86 0.26
CA VAL A 162 -16.67 0.72 -0.41
C VAL A 162 -17.97 0.37 0.31
N ASN A 163 -17.94 0.27 1.64
CA ASN A 163 -19.12 -0.02 2.44
C ASN A 163 -20.20 1.07 2.27
N PHE A 164 -19.79 2.35 2.29
CA PHE A 164 -20.69 3.47 2.07
C PHE A 164 -21.37 3.40 0.69
N PHE A 165 -20.60 3.19 -0.37
CA PHE A 165 -21.16 3.12 -1.73
C PHE A 165 -22.08 1.90 -1.95
N GLN A 166 -21.78 0.77 -1.29
CA GLN A 166 -22.63 -0.44 -1.38
C GLN A 166 -23.95 -0.30 -0.63
N ASN A 167 -24.02 0.55 0.39
CA ASN A 167 -25.24 0.77 1.16
C ASN A 167 -26.11 1.94 0.63
N LEU A 168 -25.66 2.63 -0.43
CA LEU A 168 -26.43 3.66 -1.13
C LEU A 168 -27.26 3.10 -2.30
N SER A 169 -27.02 1.86 -2.71
CA SER A 169 -27.74 1.14 -3.78
C SER A 169 -28.84 0.24 -3.22
#